data_AF-A0A7S1Y8G3-F1
#
_entry.id   AF-A0A7S1Y8G3-F1
#
_cell.length_a   1.000
_cell.length_b   1.000
_cell.length_c   1.000
_cell.angle_alpha   90.00
_cell.angle_beta   90.00
_cell.angle_gamma   90.00
#
_symmetry.space_group_name_H-M   'P 1'
#
loop_
_entity.id
_entity.type
_entity.pdbx_description
1 polymer ?
#
loop_
_entity_poly.entity_id
_entity_poly.type
_entity_poly.pdbx_seq_one_letter_code
_entity_poly.pdbx_strand_id
1 'polypeptide(L)'
;TVQLVAFPLSPTSISKLQVNIMTSGALTRFRYCGTAGQPTATPVEPTAAPLTCPPERTVTVDFDTLPDGTPITPGTFITDQFKEAYGFDVTATRFLEATGEDTGTWARIFDSSNPTGNDRDLGSPNKNCAGCASTVACPGFAGQATAGFLVANVTNCVAQNNILIIEEGDGTLPPDDNKDGGSYVFSFMTPIESVLSVGIMDVEQGLEGNQVVLKTAGDSVVETIPIQGLGDNTAQVVTFGVSTSPPSITTVQVDVTTSGAITEFVFCQG
;
A
#
# COMPACT_ATOMS: atom_id res chain seq x y z
N THR A 1 7.60 -12.37 22.52
CA THR A 1 8.10 -12.33 23.92
C THR A 1 7.77 -10.99 24.52
N VAL A 2 7.11 -10.94 25.69
CA VAL A 2 6.85 -9.67 26.37
C VAL A 2 8.11 -9.29 27.14
N GLN A 3 8.82 -8.25 26.69
CA GLN A 3 9.90 -7.66 27.47
C GLN A 3 9.36 -6.52 28.33
N LEU A 4 9.53 -6.65 29.64
CA LEU A 4 9.31 -5.55 30.55
C LEU A 4 10.60 -4.71 30.57
N VAL A 5 10.53 -3.51 29.99
CA VAL A 5 11.64 -2.55 30.05
C VAL A 5 11.30 -1.51 31.10
N ALA A 6 12.08 -1.46 32.17
CA ALA A 6 11.94 -0.48 33.24
C ALA A 6 13.02 0.58 33.10
N PHE A 7 12.61 1.84 32.96
CA PHE A 7 13.51 2.98 32.98
C PHE A 7 13.38 3.67 34.34
N PRO A 8 14.44 3.70 35.17
CA PRO A 8 14.44 4.50 36.38
C PRO A 8 14.51 5.97 35.96
N LEU A 9 13.36 6.63 35.94
CA LEU A 9 13.25 8.03 35.56
C LEU A 9 12.90 8.86 36.78
N SER A 10 13.62 9.98 36.99
CA SER A 10 13.26 10.94 38.02
C SER A 10 12.00 11.70 37.59
N PRO A 11 10.90 11.66 38.37
CA PRO A 11 9.59 12.15 37.93
C PRO A 11 9.51 13.68 37.82
N THR A 12 10.50 14.43 38.30
CA THR A 12 10.47 15.90 38.35
C THR A 12 10.79 16.59 37.02
N SER A 13 11.13 15.85 35.95
CA SER A 13 11.73 16.45 34.75
C SER A 13 11.19 15.95 33.42
N ILE A 14 10.16 15.09 33.41
CA ILE A 14 9.65 14.48 32.17
C ILE A 14 8.37 15.17 31.73
N SER A 15 8.46 15.95 30.67
CA SER A 15 7.33 16.56 29.97
C SER A 15 6.86 15.76 28.76
N LYS A 16 7.69 14.86 28.22
CA LYS A 16 7.40 14.05 27.04
C LYS A 16 8.02 12.66 27.17
N LEU A 17 7.21 11.62 26.93
CA LEU A 17 7.68 10.27 26.67
C LEU A 17 7.33 9.94 25.22
N GLN A 18 8.34 9.64 24.41
CA GLN A 18 8.17 9.20 23.04
C GLN A 18 8.64 7.75 22.94
N VAL A 19 7.79 6.88 22.41
CA VAL A 19 8.09 5.47 22.17
C VAL A 19 8.14 5.28 20.66
N ASN A 20 9.33 5.02 20.12
CA ASN A 20 9.52 4.69 18.70
C ASN A 20 9.67 3.17 18.57
N ILE A 21 8.79 2.52 17.83
CA ILE A 21 8.84 1.08 17.56
C ILE A 21 9.33 0.93 16.13
N MET A 22 10.56 0.44 15.94
CA MET A 22 11.24 0.51 14.64
C MET A 22 10.89 -0.61 13.64
N THR A 23 10.20 -1.66 14.07
CA THR A 23 9.89 -2.81 13.20
C THR A 23 8.41 -3.22 13.33
N SER A 24 8.07 -4.00 14.36
CA SER A 24 6.69 -4.34 14.70
C SER A 24 6.55 -4.55 16.21
N GLY A 25 5.48 -4.01 16.78
CA GLY A 25 5.23 -4.07 18.22
C GLY A 25 4.06 -3.21 18.62
N ALA A 26 3.41 -3.58 19.72
CA ALA A 26 2.30 -2.80 20.29
C ALA A 26 2.62 -2.43 21.73
N LEU A 27 2.35 -1.18 22.10
CA LEU A 27 2.33 -0.77 23.49
C LEU A 27 1.04 -1.29 24.13
N THR A 28 1.11 -2.45 24.77
CA THR A 28 -0.08 -3.07 25.38
C THR A 28 -0.43 -2.47 26.74
N ARG A 29 0.56 -1.92 27.46
CA ARG A 29 0.37 -1.35 28.79
C ARG A 29 1.46 -0.34 29.13
N PHE A 30 1.04 0.83 29.61
CA PHE A 30 1.90 1.83 30.22
C PHE A 30 1.51 2.00 31.70
N ARG A 31 2.49 2.03 32.60
CA ARG A 31 2.29 2.31 34.04
C ARG A 31 3.28 3.36 34.48
N TYR A 32 2.81 4.36 35.22
CA TYR A 32 3.65 5.38 35.82
C TYR A 32 3.21 5.60 37.29
N CYS A 33 4.15 6.02 38.14
CA CYS A 33 3.87 6.36 39.52
C CYS A 33 3.40 7.82 39.60
N GLY A 34 2.09 8.05 39.56
CA GLY A 34 1.52 9.35 39.89
C GLY A 34 1.45 9.54 41.41
N THR A 35 1.88 10.68 41.94
CA THR A 35 1.54 11.10 43.30
C THR A 35 0.02 11.18 43.45
N ALA A 36 -0.50 10.75 44.61
CA ALA A 36 -1.94 10.76 44.91
C ALA A 36 -2.49 12.20 44.78
N GLY A 37 -3.25 12.43 43.72
CA GLY A 37 -3.66 13.75 43.25
C GLY A 37 -3.75 13.75 41.72
N GLN A 38 -4.36 12.70 41.15
CA GLN A 38 -4.42 12.50 39.71
C GLN A 38 -4.93 13.79 39.03
N PRO A 39 -4.20 14.36 38.05
CA PRO A 39 -4.84 15.24 37.09
C PRO A 39 -5.99 14.44 36.48
N THR A 40 -7.20 14.98 36.55
CA THR A 40 -8.36 14.47 35.82
C THR A 40 -7.88 14.10 34.44
N ALA A 41 -7.97 12.81 34.08
CA ALA A 41 -7.48 12.33 32.79
C ALA A 41 -7.95 13.31 31.73
N THR A 42 -7.01 13.98 31.06
CA THR A 42 -7.34 14.72 29.84
C THR A 42 -8.11 13.71 28.99
N PRO A 43 -9.34 14.04 28.54
CA PRO A 43 -10.14 13.11 27.78
C PRO A 43 -9.25 12.50 26.72
N VAL A 44 -9.14 11.17 26.72
CA VAL A 44 -8.44 10.46 25.64
C VAL A 44 -9.06 11.02 24.37
N GLU A 45 -8.22 11.65 23.55
CA GLU A 45 -8.68 12.19 22.27
C GLU A 45 -9.42 11.03 21.60
N PRO A 46 -10.73 11.19 21.35
CA PRO A 46 -11.55 10.08 20.90
C PRO A 46 -10.86 9.49 19.69
N THR A 47 -10.58 8.18 19.75
CA THR A 47 -10.11 7.43 18.58
C THR A 47 -11.05 7.80 17.46
N ALA A 48 -10.52 8.45 16.41
CA ALA A 48 -11.32 8.91 15.29
C ALA A 48 -12.19 7.74 14.83
N ALA A 49 -13.50 8.00 14.67
CA ALA A 49 -14.40 6.98 14.17
C ALA A 49 -13.88 6.46 12.82
N PRO A 50 -14.06 5.17 12.51
CA PRO A 50 -13.69 4.65 11.20
C PRO A 50 -14.31 5.53 10.11
N LEU A 51 -13.54 5.84 9.08
CA LEU A 51 -14.08 6.53 7.92
C LEU A 51 -15.24 5.73 7.35
N THR A 52 -16.39 6.39 7.20
CA THR A 52 -17.56 5.79 6.57
C THR A 52 -17.83 6.50 5.25
N CYS A 53 -17.59 5.81 4.14
CA CYS A 53 -18.10 6.22 2.85
C CYS A 53 -19.45 5.51 2.60
N PRO A 54 -20.51 6.23 2.20
CA PRO A 54 -21.73 5.57 1.74
C PRO A 54 -21.43 4.63 0.56
N PRO A 55 -22.06 3.43 0.49
CA PRO A 55 -21.79 2.47 -0.58
C PRO A 55 -21.95 3.04 -1.98
N GLU A 56 -22.89 3.97 -2.20
CA GLU A 56 -23.15 4.61 -3.48
C GLU A 56 -22.05 5.59 -3.94
N ARG A 57 -21.15 5.98 -3.04
CA ARG A 57 -19.99 6.84 -3.34
C ARG A 57 -18.65 6.10 -3.22
N THR A 58 -18.70 4.83 -2.81
CA THR A 58 -17.50 4.00 -2.67
C THR A 58 -17.14 3.46 -4.04
N VAL A 59 -15.93 3.74 -4.49
CA VAL A 59 -15.37 3.20 -5.73
C VAL A 59 -14.26 2.22 -5.37
N THR A 60 -14.33 1.02 -5.96
CA THR A 60 -13.29 -0.01 -5.89
C THR A 60 -12.71 -0.21 -7.28
N VAL A 61 -11.40 -0.15 -7.39
CA VAL A 61 -10.63 -0.46 -8.60
C VAL A 61 -9.79 -1.68 -8.30
N ASP A 62 -10.15 -2.83 -8.88
CA ASP A 62 -9.48 -4.13 -8.73
C ASP A 62 -8.60 -4.50 -9.93
N PHE A 63 -8.57 -3.66 -10.96
CA PHE A 63 -7.83 -3.85 -12.22
C PHE A 63 -8.21 -5.09 -13.05
N ASP A 64 -9.22 -5.86 -12.63
CA ASP A 64 -9.77 -6.99 -13.37
C ASP A 64 -10.70 -6.52 -14.48
N THR A 65 -11.50 -5.49 -14.19
CA THR A 65 -12.51 -4.97 -15.11
C THR A 65 -12.51 -3.45 -15.19
N LEU A 66 -12.91 -2.95 -16.35
CA LEU A 66 -13.28 -1.56 -16.55
C LEU A 66 -14.60 -1.26 -15.82
N PRO A 67 -14.92 0.03 -15.61
CA PRO A 67 -16.16 0.45 -14.94
C PRO A 67 -17.46 -0.07 -15.58
N ASP A 68 -17.42 -0.43 -16.87
CA ASP A 68 -18.55 -1.03 -17.59
C ASP A 68 -18.60 -2.57 -17.49
N GLY A 69 -17.68 -3.18 -16.73
CA GLY A 69 -17.52 -4.61 -16.54
C GLY A 69 -16.68 -5.31 -17.61
N THR A 70 -16.14 -4.57 -18.59
CA THR A 70 -15.26 -5.16 -19.62
C THR A 70 -13.95 -5.64 -18.99
N PRO A 71 -13.54 -6.91 -19.16
CA PRO A 71 -12.27 -7.38 -18.63
C PRO A 71 -11.07 -6.62 -19.21
N ILE A 72 -10.11 -6.27 -18.35
CA ILE A 72 -8.86 -5.65 -18.80
C ILE A 72 -7.90 -6.77 -19.23
N THR A 73 -7.34 -6.65 -20.44
CA THR A 73 -6.40 -7.67 -20.95
C THR A 73 -5.02 -7.47 -20.30
N PRO A 74 -4.37 -8.53 -19.79
CA PRO A 74 -3.00 -8.44 -19.30
C PRO A 74 -2.04 -7.86 -20.35
N GLY A 75 -1.14 -7.00 -19.90
CA GLY A 75 -0.22 -6.23 -20.73
C GLY A 75 -0.79 -4.94 -21.31
N THR A 76 -2.05 -4.60 -21.03
CA THR A 76 -2.62 -3.29 -21.32
C THR A 76 -1.90 -2.22 -20.51
N PHE A 77 -1.45 -1.15 -21.15
CA PHE A 77 -1.02 0.07 -20.47
C PHE A 77 -2.25 0.88 -20.04
N ILE A 78 -2.26 1.30 -18.78
CA ILE A 78 -3.30 2.17 -18.25
C ILE A 78 -2.92 3.62 -18.54
N THR A 79 -3.78 4.29 -19.29
CA THR A 79 -3.68 5.68 -19.71
C THR A 79 -4.90 6.48 -19.25
N ASP A 80 -6.09 6.05 -19.68
CA ASP A 80 -7.34 6.81 -19.60
C ASP A 80 -8.57 5.92 -19.31
N GLN A 81 -8.35 4.62 -19.10
CA GLN A 81 -9.39 3.62 -18.89
C GLN A 81 -10.34 3.93 -17.72
N PHE A 82 -9.86 4.64 -16.70
CA PHE A 82 -10.64 5.03 -15.52
C PHE A 82 -11.09 6.50 -15.54
N LYS A 83 -10.62 7.28 -16.52
CA LYS A 83 -10.81 8.73 -16.58
C LYS A 83 -12.28 9.11 -16.73
N GLU A 84 -12.99 8.49 -17.68
CA GLU A 84 -14.37 8.87 -17.99
C GLU A 84 -15.36 8.50 -16.88
N ALA A 85 -15.22 7.32 -16.28
CA ALA A 85 -16.18 6.83 -15.30
C ALA A 85 -15.87 7.27 -13.86
N TYR A 86 -14.59 7.26 -13.48
CA TYR A 86 -14.17 7.52 -12.09
C TYR A 86 -13.50 8.87 -11.91
N GLY A 87 -13.16 9.55 -12.99
CA GLY A 87 -12.67 10.91 -12.93
C GLY A 87 -11.20 11.05 -12.55
N PHE A 88 -10.38 10.01 -12.74
CA PHE A 88 -8.94 10.08 -12.46
C PHE A 88 -8.08 9.48 -13.57
N ASP A 89 -6.87 10.02 -13.72
CA ASP A 89 -5.81 9.47 -14.55
C ASP A 89 -4.81 8.68 -13.69
N VAL A 90 -4.17 7.68 -14.28
CA VAL A 90 -3.07 6.93 -13.66
C VAL A 90 -1.80 7.17 -14.45
N THR A 91 -0.75 7.61 -13.78
CA THR A 91 0.59 7.67 -14.35
C THR A 91 1.55 6.89 -13.47
N ALA A 92 2.58 6.30 -14.07
CA ALA A 92 3.66 5.68 -13.33
C ALA A 92 5.00 6.25 -13.77
N THR A 93 5.84 6.60 -12.81
CA THR A 93 7.24 6.94 -13.05
C THR A 93 8.07 5.73 -12.72
N ARG A 94 8.91 5.28 -13.66
CA ARG A 94 9.87 4.22 -13.42
C ARG A 94 11.15 4.82 -12.86
N PHE A 95 11.73 4.22 -11.83
CA PHE A 95 13.10 4.53 -11.44
C PHE A 95 14.07 3.56 -12.11
N LEU A 96 15.18 4.07 -12.65
CA LEU A 96 16.24 3.26 -13.24
C LEU A 96 17.54 3.59 -12.53
N GLU A 97 18.20 2.62 -11.89
CA GLU A 97 19.44 2.86 -11.13
C GLU A 97 20.51 3.60 -11.96
N ALA A 98 20.60 3.30 -13.26
CA ALA A 98 21.60 3.86 -14.16
C ALA A 98 21.31 5.30 -14.63
N THR A 99 20.03 5.70 -14.73
CA THR A 99 19.62 6.94 -15.41
C THR A 99 18.72 7.85 -14.59
N GLY A 100 18.24 7.39 -13.44
CA GLY A 100 17.27 8.10 -12.60
C GLY A 100 15.83 7.87 -13.05
N GLU A 101 14.99 8.88 -12.80
CA GLU A 101 13.55 8.83 -13.11
C GLU A 101 13.27 8.86 -14.61
N ASP A 102 12.47 7.92 -15.07
CA ASP A 102 11.92 7.83 -16.42
C ASP A 102 10.41 8.09 -16.35
N THR A 103 10.01 9.31 -16.70
CA THR A 103 8.61 9.73 -16.69
C THR A 103 7.94 9.33 -17.99
N GLY A 104 6.98 8.40 -17.91
CA GLY A 104 6.29 7.84 -19.07
C GLY A 104 4.99 7.14 -18.69
N THR A 105 4.38 6.45 -19.64
CA THR A 105 3.20 5.61 -19.37
C THR A 105 3.68 4.21 -19.01
N TRP A 106 4.15 4.04 -17.77
CA TRP A 106 4.70 2.77 -17.31
C TRP A 106 3.70 1.91 -16.53
N ALA A 107 2.49 2.42 -16.27
CA ALA A 107 1.46 1.70 -15.54
C ALA A 107 0.87 0.61 -16.43
N ARG A 108 1.13 -0.66 -16.12
CA ARG A 108 0.74 -1.80 -16.96
C ARG A 108 0.02 -2.86 -16.15
N ILE A 109 -0.91 -3.54 -16.80
CA ILE A 109 -1.67 -4.63 -16.18
C ILE A 109 -0.86 -5.93 -16.24
N PHE A 110 -0.74 -6.60 -15.10
CA PHE A 110 -0.05 -7.87 -14.95
C PHE A 110 -1.01 -8.95 -14.44
N ASP A 111 -1.01 -10.13 -15.05
CA ASP A 111 -1.82 -11.27 -14.58
C ASP A 111 -1.03 -12.06 -13.55
N SER A 112 -1.28 -11.78 -12.27
CA SER A 112 -0.63 -12.49 -11.18
C SER A 112 -1.04 -13.97 -11.12
N SER A 113 -2.20 -14.35 -11.67
CA SER A 113 -2.65 -15.74 -11.70
C SER A 113 -2.00 -16.55 -12.81
N ASN A 114 -1.39 -15.90 -13.78
CA ASN A 114 -0.60 -16.52 -14.85
C ASN A 114 0.59 -15.62 -15.25
N PRO A 115 1.59 -15.48 -14.36
CA PRO A 115 2.67 -14.51 -14.50
C PRO A 115 3.51 -14.75 -15.76
N THR A 116 3.89 -13.65 -16.40
CA THR A 116 4.78 -13.63 -17.57
C THR A 116 6.10 -12.94 -17.24
N GLY A 117 6.92 -12.52 -18.22
CA GLY A 117 8.11 -11.70 -17.96
C GLY A 117 9.32 -12.42 -17.34
N ASN A 118 9.11 -13.58 -16.69
CA ASN A 118 9.97 -14.19 -15.67
C ASN A 118 9.81 -13.60 -14.26
N ASP A 119 8.92 -12.64 -14.11
CA ASP A 119 8.44 -12.07 -12.86
C ASP A 119 7.44 -13.03 -12.20
N ARG A 120 7.94 -13.96 -11.41
CA ARG A 120 7.10 -14.98 -10.73
C ARG A 120 6.89 -14.65 -9.26
N ASP A 121 7.62 -13.68 -8.76
CA ASP A 121 7.51 -13.05 -7.46
C ASP A 121 6.22 -12.24 -7.34
N LEU A 122 5.71 -11.66 -8.43
CA LEU A 122 4.34 -11.13 -8.46
C LEU A 122 3.23 -12.17 -8.62
N GLY A 123 3.56 -13.45 -8.87
CA GLY A 123 2.54 -14.48 -9.06
C GLY A 123 1.68 -14.70 -7.81
N SER A 124 0.38 -14.96 -7.96
CA SER A 124 -0.52 -15.25 -6.84
C SER A 124 -1.57 -16.31 -7.23
N PRO A 125 -2.00 -17.21 -6.32
CA PRO A 125 -1.50 -17.39 -4.96
C PRO A 125 -0.04 -17.88 -4.92
N ASN A 126 0.59 -17.64 -3.78
CA ASN A 126 1.95 -18.06 -3.46
C ASN A 126 2.07 -19.59 -3.32
N LYS A 127 3.15 -20.20 -3.82
CA LYS A 127 3.37 -21.65 -3.74
C LYS A 127 3.48 -22.23 -2.31
N ASN A 128 3.72 -21.40 -1.30
CA ASN A 128 3.75 -21.82 0.10
C ASN A 128 2.36 -21.95 0.74
N CYS A 129 1.29 -21.58 0.05
CA CYS A 129 -0.04 -21.61 0.63
C CYS A 129 -0.56 -23.03 0.87
N ALA A 130 -1.32 -23.19 1.95
CA ALA A 130 -2.03 -24.43 2.22
C ALA A 130 -3.00 -24.69 1.06
N GLY A 131 -2.86 -25.84 0.39
CA GLY A 131 -3.67 -26.19 -0.77
C GLY A 131 -2.95 -26.06 -2.11
N CYS A 132 -1.75 -25.47 -2.15
CA CYS A 132 -0.83 -25.55 -3.29
C CYS A 132 -0.24 -26.96 -3.43
N ALA A 133 -1.12 -27.92 -3.67
CA ALA A 133 -0.79 -29.26 -4.13
C ALA A 133 -0.86 -29.30 -5.65
N SER A 134 -0.50 -30.43 -6.27
CA SER A 134 -0.39 -30.58 -7.74
C SER A 134 -1.68 -30.27 -8.54
N THR A 135 -2.82 -30.03 -7.87
CA THR A 135 -4.11 -29.75 -8.49
C THR A 135 -4.56 -28.29 -8.39
N VAL A 136 -3.90 -27.46 -7.56
CA VAL A 136 -4.19 -26.01 -7.46
C VAL A 136 -2.94 -25.27 -7.95
N ALA A 137 -3.07 -24.54 -9.05
CA ALA A 137 -1.97 -23.72 -9.56
C ALA A 137 -1.71 -22.57 -8.58
N CYS A 138 -0.51 -22.54 -8.02
CA CYS A 138 0.01 -21.44 -7.23
C CYS A 138 1.24 -20.91 -7.95
N PRO A 139 1.04 -20.00 -8.91
CA PRO A 139 2.10 -19.56 -9.81
C PRO A 139 3.17 -18.73 -9.08
N GLY A 140 2.79 -18.11 -7.95
CA GLY A 140 3.66 -17.28 -7.14
C GLY A 140 4.84 -18.04 -6.55
N PHE A 141 6.01 -17.43 -6.60
CA PHE A 141 7.16 -17.94 -5.88
C PHE A 141 6.93 -17.96 -4.36
N ALA A 142 7.71 -18.78 -3.66
CA ALA A 142 7.64 -18.83 -2.21
C ALA A 142 8.06 -17.46 -1.75
N GLY A 143 7.17 -16.73 -1.09
CA GLY A 143 7.54 -15.42 -0.56
C GLY A 143 8.77 -15.62 0.31
N GLN A 144 9.85 -14.91 -0.01
CA GLN A 144 11.05 -14.98 0.80
C GLN A 144 10.86 -14.02 1.97
N ALA A 145 10.18 -14.49 3.01
CA ALA A 145 10.23 -13.76 4.27
C ALA A 145 11.70 -13.67 4.71
N THR A 146 12.25 -12.46 4.69
CA THR A 146 13.65 -12.22 5.04
C THR A 146 13.94 -12.74 6.46
N ALA A 147 15.08 -13.40 6.62
CA ALA A 147 15.51 -13.98 7.88
C ALA A 147 15.49 -12.94 9.02
N GLY A 148 14.66 -13.18 10.03
CA GLY A 148 14.50 -12.28 11.18
C GLY A 148 13.11 -11.67 11.31
N PHE A 149 12.32 -11.68 10.24
CA PHE A 149 10.88 -11.37 10.28
C PHE A 149 10.09 -12.68 10.28
N LEU A 150 9.91 -13.26 11.47
CA LEU A 150 9.01 -14.42 11.66
C LEU A 150 7.55 -13.95 11.56
N VAL A 151 7.10 -13.54 10.39
CA VAL A 151 5.67 -13.40 10.14
C VAL A 151 5.24 -14.64 9.40
N ALA A 152 4.89 -15.67 10.15
CA ALA A 152 4.41 -16.95 9.64
C ALA A 152 3.08 -16.85 8.84
N ASN A 153 2.64 -15.64 8.43
CA ASN A 153 1.34 -15.34 7.85
C ASN A 153 1.34 -14.19 6.81
N VAL A 154 2.48 -13.78 6.24
CA VAL A 154 2.51 -12.77 5.15
C VAL A 154 2.46 -13.39 3.75
N THR A 155 2.36 -14.70 3.65
CA THR A 155 2.20 -15.41 2.38
C THR A 155 0.91 -14.98 1.69
N ASN A 156 1.01 -14.43 0.48
CA ASN A 156 -0.17 -14.07 -0.33
C ASN A 156 -0.89 -15.32 -0.84
N CYS A 157 -1.87 -15.79 -0.07
CA CYS A 157 -2.69 -16.97 -0.41
C CYS A 157 -3.99 -16.66 -1.13
N VAL A 158 -4.16 -15.40 -1.55
CA VAL A 158 -5.31 -14.94 -2.31
C VAL A 158 -4.85 -14.74 -3.76
N ALA A 159 -5.63 -15.23 -4.71
CA ALA A 159 -5.43 -14.90 -6.11
C ALA A 159 -5.80 -13.43 -6.31
N GLN A 160 -4.84 -12.62 -6.74
CA GLN A 160 -5.00 -11.18 -6.99
C GLN A 160 -5.40 -10.89 -8.44
N ASN A 161 -5.46 -11.91 -9.31
CA ASN A 161 -5.78 -11.77 -10.74
C ASN A 161 -4.95 -10.64 -11.40
N ASN A 162 -5.59 -9.67 -12.06
CA ASN A 162 -4.90 -8.52 -12.60
C ASN A 162 -4.46 -7.56 -11.50
N ILE A 163 -3.21 -7.14 -11.57
CA ILE A 163 -2.63 -6.12 -10.69
C ILE A 163 -1.99 -5.03 -11.56
N LEU A 164 -1.76 -3.85 -10.99
CA LEU A 164 -1.08 -2.75 -11.65
C LEU A 164 0.41 -2.73 -11.27
N ILE A 165 1.28 -2.78 -12.28
CA ILE A 165 2.74 -2.74 -12.14
C ILE A 165 3.32 -1.46 -12.76
N ILE A 166 4.56 -1.13 -12.38
CA ILE A 166 5.45 -0.23 -13.13
C ILE A 166 6.27 -1.11 -14.07
N GLU A 167 6.10 -0.99 -15.38
CA GLU A 167 6.79 -1.82 -16.37
C GLU A 167 8.31 -1.55 -16.46
N GLU A 168 9.15 -2.58 -16.37
CA GLU A 168 10.63 -2.49 -16.56
C GLU A 168 11.02 -2.35 -18.04
N GLY A 169 10.22 -2.89 -18.96
CA GLY A 169 10.52 -2.93 -20.38
C GLY A 169 10.15 -1.67 -21.18
N ASP A 170 10.14 -1.81 -22.51
CA ASP A 170 9.61 -0.83 -23.47
C ASP A 170 8.17 -1.17 -23.91
N GLY A 171 7.54 -2.12 -23.22
CA GLY A 171 6.21 -2.64 -23.54
C GLY A 171 6.17 -3.68 -24.67
N THR A 172 7.29 -4.01 -25.32
CA THR A 172 7.33 -5.05 -26.37
C THR A 172 7.48 -6.46 -25.80
N LEU A 173 7.98 -6.57 -24.57
CA LEU A 173 8.08 -7.81 -23.83
C LEU A 173 6.80 -8.09 -23.04
N PRO A 174 6.57 -9.36 -22.62
CA PRO A 174 5.52 -9.67 -21.67
C PRO A 174 5.67 -8.82 -20.39
N PRO A 175 4.56 -8.46 -19.72
CA PRO A 175 4.58 -7.69 -18.46
C PRO A 175 5.59 -8.23 -17.45
N ASP A 176 6.37 -7.30 -16.90
CA ASP A 176 7.50 -7.51 -16.00
C ASP A 176 7.69 -6.23 -15.18
N ASP A 177 7.53 -6.30 -13.86
CA ASP A 177 7.60 -5.10 -13.03
C ASP A 177 9.03 -4.58 -12.82
N ASN A 178 9.11 -3.30 -12.51
CA ASN A 178 10.38 -2.63 -12.37
C ASN A 178 10.95 -2.87 -10.97
N LYS A 179 11.93 -3.78 -10.89
CA LYS A 179 12.70 -4.09 -9.68
C LYS A 179 13.32 -2.87 -8.96
N ASP A 180 13.55 -1.78 -9.69
CA ASP A 180 14.14 -0.54 -9.17
C ASP A 180 13.05 0.40 -8.60
N GLY A 181 11.77 0.02 -8.71
CA GLY A 181 10.61 0.74 -8.20
C GLY A 181 10.22 2.00 -8.96
N GLY A 182 9.67 2.97 -8.24
CA GLY A 182 9.17 4.20 -8.80
C GLY A 182 7.93 4.72 -8.07
N SER A 183 7.04 5.38 -8.80
CA SER A 183 5.82 5.94 -8.22
C SER A 183 4.61 5.72 -9.10
N TYR A 184 3.49 5.36 -8.48
CA TYR A 184 2.16 5.47 -9.06
C TYR A 184 1.55 6.79 -8.64
N VAL A 185 0.89 7.49 -9.57
CA VAL A 185 0.17 8.73 -9.28
C VAL A 185 -1.23 8.63 -9.85
N PHE A 186 -2.22 8.63 -8.95
CA PHE A 186 -3.64 8.74 -9.27
C PHE A 186 -4.04 10.21 -9.16
N SER A 187 -4.33 10.84 -10.31
CA SER A 187 -4.66 12.26 -10.41
C SER A 187 -6.15 12.45 -10.66
N PHE A 188 -6.87 12.99 -9.68
CA PHE A 188 -8.32 13.19 -9.74
C PHE A 188 -8.68 14.53 -10.35
N MET A 189 -9.59 14.51 -11.33
CA MET A 189 -10.12 15.72 -11.96
C MET A 189 -11.08 16.48 -11.04
N THR A 190 -11.77 15.77 -10.16
CA THR A 190 -12.60 16.33 -9.08
C THR A 190 -12.07 15.83 -7.74
N PRO A 191 -11.83 16.70 -6.74
CA PRO A 191 -11.32 16.26 -5.45
C PRO A 191 -12.23 15.20 -4.81
N ILE A 192 -11.62 14.16 -4.24
CA ILE A 192 -12.30 13.10 -3.50
C ILE A 192 -12.35 13.42 -2.00
N GLU A 193 -13.32 12.82 -1.30
CA GLU A 193 -13.52 13.06 0.14
C GLU A 193 -12.41 12.40 0.96
N SER A 194 -12.11 11.14 0.64
CA SER A 194 -11.14 10.29 1.35
C SER A 194 -10.66 9.14 0.47
N VAL A 195 -9.42 8.68 0.70
CA VAL A 195 -9.00 7.33 0.34
C VAL A 195 -9.39 6.40 1.47
N LEU A 196 -9.91 5.21 1.18
CA LEU A 196 -10.26 4.22 2.20
C LEU A 196 -9.13 3.20 2.37
N SER A 197 -8.66 2.65 1.26
CA SER A 197 -7.54 1.71 1.25
C SER A 197 -6.78 1.66 -0.07
N VAL A 198 -5.51 1.27 0.01
CA VAL A 198 -4.70 0.82 -1.13
C VAL A 198 -4.18 -0.59 -0.82
N GLY A 199 -4.50 -1.56 -1.67
CA GLY A 199 -3.90 -2.88 -1.68
C GLY A 199 -2.57 -2.83 -2.40
N ILE A 200 -1.52 -3.34 -1.75
CA ILE A 200 -0.13 -3.26 -2.23
C ILE A 200 0.49 -4.64 -2.06
N MET A 201 1.30 -5.06 -3.03
CA MET A 201 2.06 -6.29 -2.93
C MET A 201 3.51 -6.14 -3.35
N ASP A 202 4.31 -7.10 -2.92
CA ASP A 202 5.69 -7.32 -3.35
C ASP A 202 6.64 -6.16 -3.04
N VAL A 203 6.51 -5.59 -1.84
CA VAL A 203 7.39 -4.51 -1.38
C VAL A 203 8.48 -5.09 -0.50
N GLU A 204 9.73 -4.94 -0.91
CA GLU A 204 10.89 -5.51 -0.25
C GLU A 204 11.26 -4.79 1.06
N GLN A 205 11.90 -5.55 1.95
CA GLN A 205 12.27 -5.07 3.27
C GLN A 205 13.50 -4.15 3.24
N GLY A 206 13.50 -3.17 4.14
CA GLY A 206 14.73 -2.50 4.58
C GLY A 206 15.09 -1.26 3.77
N LEU A 207 14.19 -0.82 2.89
CA LEU A 207 14.33 0.40 2.13
C LEU A 207 13.38 1.46 2.69
N GLU A 208 13.97 2.60 3.06
CA GLU A 208 13.22 3.78 3.43
C GLU A 208 12.64 4.41 2.18
N GLY A 209 11.42 4.96 2.27
CA GLY A 209 10.79 5.68 1.16
C GLY A 209 9.52 5.03 0.61
N ASN A 210 9.21 3.78 0.97
CA ASN A 210 7.93 3.16 0.61
C ASN A 210 6.78 3.84 1.36
N GLN A 211 5.87 4.52 0.66
CA GLN A 211 4.80 5.30 1.28
C GLN A 211 3.62 5.55 0.35
N VAL A 212 2.46 5.87 0.93
CA VAL A 212 1.34 6.50 0.23
C VAL A 212 1.20 7.93 0.72
N VAL A 213 1.14 8.88 -0.22
CA VAL A 213 1.00 10.32 0.04
C VAL A 213 -0.30 10.83 -0.55
N LEU A 214 -1.16 11.40 0.31
CA LEU A 214 -2.38 12.09 -0.10
C LEU A 214 -2.07 13.58 -0.24
N LYS A 215 -2.41 14.20 -1.38
CA LYS A 215 -2.18 15.63 -1.62
C LYS A 215 -3.44 16.35 -2.10
N THR A 216 -3.52 17.63 -1.78
CA THR A 216 -4.54 18.54 -2.30
C THR A 216 -4.13 19.19 -3.62
N ALA A 217 -5.06 19.95 -4.21
CA ALA A 217 -4.72 20.89 -5.27
C ALA A 217 -3.59 21.82 -4.79
N GLY A 218 -2.49 21.90 -5.55
CA GLY A 218 -1.28 22.63 -5.16
C GLY A 218 -0.25 21.83 -4.36
N ASP A 219 -0.32 20.50 -4.40
CA ASP A 219 0.68 19.55 -3.85
C ASP A 219 0.91 19.64 -2.34
N SER A 220 -0.04 20.23 -1.60
CA SER A 220 0.02 20.21 -0.14
C SER A 220 -0.31 18.82 0.38
N VAL A 221 0.58 18.26 1.20
CA VAL A 221 0.41 16.93 1.80
C VAL A 221 -0.67 16.97 2.87
N VAL A 222 -1.67 16.10 2.74
CA VAL A 222 -2.73 15.85 3.73
C VAL A 222 -2.28 14.78 4.71
N GLU A 223 -1.79 13.65 4.18
CA GLU A 223 -1.37 12.49 4.97
C GLU A 223 -0.25 11.74 4.23
N THR A 224 0.66 11.14 5.00
CA THR A 224 1.67 10.21 4.51
C THR A 224 1.61 8.95 5.37
N ILE A 225 1.39 7.80 4.74
CA ILE A 225 1.36 6.51 5.42
C ILE A 225 2.54 5.66 4.91
N PRO A 226 3.46 5.22 5.77
CA PRO A 226 4.54 4.34 5.35
C PRO A 226 3.99 2.96 4.96
N ILE A 227 4.54 2.38 3.89
CA ILE A 227 4.27 1.01 3.45
C ILE A 227 5.32 0.11 4.09
N GLN A 228 4.90 -1.04 4.62
CA GLN A 228 5.85 -1.97 5.22
C GLN A 228 6.53 -2.80 4.13
N GLY A 229 7.85 -2.84 4.14
CA GLY A 229 8.60 -3.80 3.32
C GLY A 229 8.46 -5.21 3.89
N LEU A 230 7.42 -5.93 3.49
CA LEU A 230 7.09 -7.26 4.01
C LEU A 230 7.80 -8.39 3.25
N GLY A 231 8.45 -8.07 2.13
CA GLY A 231 9.23 -8.98 1.30
C GLY A 231 8.43 -9.53 0.12
N ASP A 232 9.10 -10.40 -0.63
CA ASP A 232 8.60 -10.86 -1.93
C ASP A 232 7.25 -11.55 -1.80
N ASN A 233 6.35 -11.29 -2.75
CA ASN A 233 5.04 -11.93 -2.89
C ASN A 233 4.17 -11.80 -1.63
N THR A 234 4.40 -10.76 -0.82
CA THR A 234 3.53 -10.43 0.31
C THR A 234 2.49 -9.42 -0.14
N ALA A 235 1.27 -9.55 0.37
CA ALA A 235 0.20 -8.59 0.12
C ALA A 235 -0.21 -7.91 1.42
N GLN A 236 -0.44 -6.60 1.36
CA GLN A 236 -0.89 -5.79 2.49
C GLN A 236 -1.94 -4.77 2.04
N VAL A 237 -2.73 -4.30 3.00
CA VAL A 237 -3.70 -3.23 2.77
C VAL A 237 -3.32 -2.05 3.65
N VAL A 238 -3.07 -0.91 3.02
CA VAL A 238 -2.86 0.36 3.69
C VAL A 238 -4.21 1.05 3.83
N THR A 239 -4.66 1.29 5.06
CA THR A 239 -5.94 1.97 5.35
C THR A 239 -5.69 3.38 5.86
N PHE A 240 -6.58 4.32 5.52
CA PHE A 240 -6.44 5.73 5.88
C PHE A 240 -7.43 6.15 6.96
N GLY A 241 -7.06 7.17 7.73
CA GLY A 241 -7.89 7.72 8.81
C GLY A 241 -8.45 9.12 8.52
N VAL A 242 -8.07 9.73 7.40
CA VAL A 242 -8.47 11.10 7.06
C VAL A 242 -9.66 11.16 6.09
N SER A 243 -10.70 11.89 6.49
CA SER A 243 -11.72 12.42 5.59
C SER A 243 -11.54 13.92 5.57
N THR A 244 -11.63 14.47 4.38
CA THR A 244 -11.58 15.91 4.17
C THR A 244 -13.00 16.38 3.86
N SER A 245 -13.52 17.26 4.72
CA SER A 245 -14.79 17.95 4.50
C SER A 245 -14.55 19.46 4.62
N PRO A 246 -14.51 20.21 3.51
CA PRO A 246 -14.86 19.78 2.15
C PRO A 246 -13.82 18.83 1.51
N PRO A 247 -14.22 18.02 0.50
CA PRO A 247 -13.31 17.20 -0.29
C PRO A 247 -12.14 18.01 -0.83
N SER A 248 -10.92 17.53 -0.62
CA SER A 248 -9.71 18.28 -0.98
C SER A 248 -8.60 17.46 -1.60
N ILE A 249 -8.69 16.12 -1.56
CA ILE A 249 -7.65 15.24 -2.08
C ILE A 249 -7.77 15.18 -3.60
N THR A 250 -6.72 15.58 -4.30
CA THR A 250 -6.65 15.53 -5.78
C THR A 250 -5.60 14.55 -6.28
N THR A 251 -4.67 14.13 -5.42
CA THR A 251 -3.58 13.26 -5.81
C THR A 251 -3.35 12.20 -4.74
N VAL A 252 -3.22 10.96 -5.19
CA VAL A 252 -2.70 9.85 -4.39
C VAL A 252 -1.43 9.36 -5.06
N GLN A 253 -0.32 9.49 -4.37
CA GLN A 253 0.98 9.02 -4.84
C GLN A 253 1.39 7.80 -4.02
N VAL A 254 1.75 6.70 -4.67
CA VAL A 254 2.29 5.51 -4.04
C VAL A 254 3.73 5.37 -4.48
N ASP A 255 4.66 5.55 -3.56
CA ASP A 255 6.10 5.40 -3.79
C ASP A 255 6.54 4.00 -3.35
N VAL A 256 7.22 3.30 -4.25
CA VAL A 256 7.90 2.04 -3.99
C VAL A 256 9.36 2.18 -4.41
N THR A 257 10.29 1.77 -3.57
CA THR A 257 11.73 1.97 -3.76
C THR A 257 12.43 0.81 -4.44
N THR A 258 11.67 -0.26 -4.69
CA THR A 258 12.01 -1.50 -5.39
C THR A 258 10.75 -2.02 -6.09
N SER A 259 10.67 -3.30 -6.47
CA SER A 259 9.44 -3.90 -7.01
C SER A 259 8.23 -3.61 -6.13
N GLY A 260 7.07 -3.67 -6.78
CA GLY A 260 5.82 -3.50 -6.06
C GLY A 260 4.68 -3.17 -6.99
N ALA A 261 3.52 -3.74 -6.65
CA ALA A 261 2.31 -3.63 -7.44
C ALA A 261 1.12 -3.15 -6.61
N ILE A 262 0.15 -2.54 -7.27
CA ILE A 262 -1.14 -2.17 -6.67
C ILE A 262 -2.15 -3.27 -7.00
N THR A 263 -2.75 -3.85 -5.96
CA THR A 263 -3.76 -4.92 -6.10
C THR A 263 -5.17 -4.38 -6.05
N GLU A 264 -5.41 -3.31 -5.31
CA GLU A 264 -6.73 -2.70 -5.16
C GLU A 264 -6.59 -1.23 -4.80
N PHE A 265 -7.52 -0.39 -5.25
CA PHE A 265 -7.63 0.98 -4.82
C PHE A 265 -9.08 1.34 -4.49
N VAL A 266 -9.33 1.75 -3.24
CA VAL A 266 -10.68 2.05 -2.75
C VAL A 266 -10.75 3.47 -2.20
N PHE A 267 -11.69 4.26 -2.71
CA PHE A 267 -11.86 5.66 -2.31
C PHE A 267 -13.33 6.09 -2.27
N CYS A 268 -13.57 7.25 -1.65
CA CYS A 268 -14.89 7.86 -1.53
C CYS A 268 -14.99 9.10 -2.42
N GLN A 269 -15.93 9.09 -3.36
CA GLN A 269 -16.20 10.25 -4.21
C GLN A 269 -16.80 11.43 -3.42
N GLY A 270 -16.39 12.64 -3.81
CA GLY A 270 -16.86 13.91 -3.26
C GLY A 270 -18.23 14.35 -3.74
#